data_AF-A0A258KPA9-F1
#
_entry.id   AF-A0A258KPA9-F1
#
_cell.length_a   1.000
_cell.length_b   1.000
_cell.length_c   1.000
_cell.angle_alpha   90.00
_cell.angle_beta   90.00
_cell.angle_gamma   90.00
#
_symmetry.space_group_name_H-M   'P 1'
#
loop_
_entity.id
_entity.type
_entity.pdbx_description
1 polymer ?
#
loop_
_entity_poly.entity_id
_entity_poly.type
_entity_poly.pdbx_seq_one_letter_code
_entity_poly.pdbx_strand_id
1 'polypeptide(L)'
;ADLNGNIEAPGYYFLSDQKDKAWADLDNLLLTQGWTGFSWPETLNQQKPLLFPAESEFSISGTVTNIFNKPVANSEVLLLSKKPFLFMDTLSNKEGKFIFRDFPLADTAVYMIQSRNKRGKSFNVGIEIDEFIPPVFTASNEPYIPWYINTDTLLIKSTRNTIHEQHRWDAPAGVNVLEEVVVTAKKFIKDSRNRNGPGNADYILDEQDMLKAKKKTLYEMLEERFPGFRSGKGMSVKDFNSTDTMRYVLMQSYVNLVIDGVNISSIGATEEIYMDYLTAEDITGIEILKSPKYAWAYDPRIASKMRGCMRCPPPPIFLEITTRSGNGAFLKKTPGVYLYKPIPYSFPAEFYRPKYPVNKIESIADLRSAIHWEPNIITDAEGKATISFYAADLPGYYSIVLEGTDMNGGIGMGRKKIEVRK
;
A
#
# COMPACT_ATOMS: atom_id res chain seq x y z
N ALA A 1 -16.63 18.46 -7.42
CA ALA A 1 -17.31 19.75 -7.56
C ALA A 1 -18.20 19.63 -8.78
N ASP A 2 -19.52 19.75 -8.61
CA ASP A 2 -20.50 19.58 -9.71
C ASP A 2 -20.59 20.84 -10.61
N LEU A 3 -19.53 21.65 -10.62
CA LEU A 3 -19.41 22.82 -11.47
C LEU A 3 -18.94 22.37 -12.85
N ASN A 4 -19.81 22.53 -13.85
CA ASN A 4 -19.46 22.21 -15.22
C ASN A 4 -18.83 23.43 -15.90
N GLY A 5 -17.56 23.31 -16.30
CA GLY A 5 -16.83 24.36 -17.02
C GLY A 5 -15.50 24.70 -16.38
N ASN A 6 -14.75 25.59 -17.04
CA ASN A 6 -13.51 26.13 -16.51
C ASN A 6 -13.82 27.28 -15.53
N ILE A 7 -13.34 27.19 -14.29
CA ILE A 7 -13.47 28.26 -13.31
C ILE A 7 -12.26 29.17 -13.45
N GLU A 8 -12.49 30.39 -13.96
CA GLU A 8 -11.42 31.37 -14.09
C GLU A 8 -10.99 31.91 -12.72
N ALA A 9 -9.69 31.87 -12.47
CA ALA A 9 -9.03 32.36 -11.25
C ALA A 9 -9.76 32.00 -9.94
N PRO A 10 -9.84 30.71 -9.55
CA PRO A 10 -10.62 30.28 -8.38
C PRO A 10 -10.28 31.00 -7.06
N GLY A 11 -9.03 31.45 -6.92
CA GLY A 11 -8.59 32.24 -5.77
C GLY A 11 -9.27 33.61 -5.64
N TYR A 12 -9.78 34.20 -6.73
CA TYR A 12 -10.52 35.48 -6.72
C TYR A 12 -11.71 35.44 -5.76
N TYR A 13 -12.51 34.38 -5.82
CA TYR A 13 -13.76 34.26 -5.04
C TYR A 13 -13.53 34.20 -3.53
N PHE A 14 -12.34 33.80 -3.07
CA PHE A 14 -12.04 33.58 -1.65
C PHE A 14 -10.94 34.49 -1.09
N LEU A 15 -10.07 35.05 -1.94
CA LEU A 15 -8.91 35.84 -1.55
C LEU A 15 -9.00 37.31 -1.98
N SER A 16 -10.08 37.72 -2.63
CA SER A 16 -10.29 39.13 -3.01
C SER A 16 -10.49 40.02 -1.78
N ASP A 17 -9.83 41.18 -1.77
CA ASP A 17 -10.03 42.24 -0.78
C ASP A 17 -11.43 42.90 -0.92
N GLN A 18 -12.10 42.70 -2.06
CA GLN A 18 -13.47 43.17 -2.33
C GLN A 18 -14.48 42.06 -2.05
N LYS A 19 -14.67 41.72 -0.77
CA LYS A 19 -15.49 40.57 -0.36
C LYS A 19 -16.91 40.58 -0.91
N ASP A 20 -17.62 41.70 -0.81
CA ASP A 20 -19.03 41.77 -1.22
C ASP A 20 -19.21 41.51 -2.72
N LYS A 21 -18.27 42.02 -3.54
CA LYS A 21 -18.26 41.79 -4.98
C LYS A 21 -17.86 40.36 -5.31
N ALA A 22 -16.81 39.84 -4.66
CA ALA A 22 -16.37 38.47 -4.86
C ALA A 22 -17.45 37.45 -4.47
N TRP A 23 -18.25 37.75 -3.45
CA TRP A 23 -19.41 36.94 -3.04
C TRP A 23 -20.54 36.98 -4.06
N ALA A 24 -20.88 38.16 -4.58
CA ALA A 24 -21.87 38.29 -5.65
C ALA A 24 -21.42 37.55 -6.93
N ASP A 25 -20.14 37.64 -7.27
CA ASP A 25 -19.58 36.93 -8.42
C ASP A 25 -19.52 35.41 -8.20
N LEU A 26 -19.27 34.96 -6.96
CA LEU A 26 -19.35 33.55 -6.59
C LEU A 26 -20.78 33.03 -6.72
N ASP A 27 -21.76 33.79 -6.23
CA ASP A 27 -23.18 33.44 -6.36
C ASP A 27 -23.59 33.33 -7.84
N ASN A 28 -23.15 34.28 -8.68
CA ASN A 28 -23.34 34.20 -10.14
C ASN A 28 -22.67 32.97 -10.77
N LEU A 29 -21.46 32.60 -10.34
CA LEU A 29 -20.79 31.38 -10.78
C LEU A 29 -21.60 30.14 -10.40
N LEU A 30 -22.11 30.07 -9.18
CA LEU A 30 -22.92 28.96 -8.70
C LEU A 30 -24.29 28.90 -9.40
N LEU A 31 -24.89 30.03 -9.75
CA LEU A 31 -26.16 30.09 -10.50
C LEU A 31 -26.00 29.70 -11.97
N THR A 32 -24.83 29.92 -12.57
CA THR A 32 -24.58 29.68 -14.01
C THR A 32 -23.90 28.35 -14.30
N GLN A 33 -22.88 27.99 -13.51
CA GLN A 33 -22.11 26.75 -13.67
C GLN A 33 -22.46 25.68 -12.62
N GLY A 34 -23.17 26.06 -11.54
CA GLY A 34 -23.52 25.19 -10.41
C GLY A 34 -25.02 24.90 -10.24
N TRP A 35 -25.87 25.24 -11.22
CA TRP A 35 -27.27 24.86 -11.14
C TRP A 35 -27.41 23.34 -11.32
N THR A 36 -27.61 22.62 -10.21
CA THR A 36 -27.99 21.20 -10.22
C THR A 36 -29.50 21.08 -10.03
N GLY A 37 -30.25 21.06 -11.13
CA GLY A 37 -31.65 20.65 -11.11
C GLY A 37 -31.69 19.13 -11.22
N PHE A 38 -31.88 18.42 -10.11
CA PHE A 38 -32.08 16.97 -10.19
C PHE A 38 -33.40 16.70 -10.90
N SER A 39 -33.36 16.04 -12.07
CA SER A 39 -34.54 15.41 -12.65
C SER A 39 -34.88 14.19 -11.78
N TRP A 40 -35.62 14.42 -10.69
CA TRP A 40 -36.05 13.38 -9.76
C TRP A 40 -36.70 12.17 -10.44
N PRO A 41 -37.52 12.33 -11.50
CA PRO A 41 -38.08 11.18 -12.21
C PRO A 41 -37.02 10.32 -12.90
N GLU A 42 -35.96 10.93 -13.46
CA GLU A 42 -34.89 10.19 -14.13
C GLU A 42 -33.94 9.51 -13.12
N THR A 43 -33.66 10.16 -11.99
CA THR A 43 -32.81 9.61 -10.92
C THR A 43 -33.49 8.49 -10.14
N LEU A 44 -34.81 8.57 -9.91
CA LEU A 44 -35.56 7.52 -9.22
C LEU A 44 -35.87 6.32 -10.12
N ASN A 45 -36.04 6.52 -11.43
CA ASN A 45 -36.34 5.43 -12.38
C ASN A 45 -35.10 4.67 -12.87
N GLN A 46 -33.90 5.25 -12.75
CA GLN A 46 -32.64 4.56 -13.03
C GLN A 46 -32.03 4.00 -11.75
N GLN A 47 -32.69 3.02 -11.13
CA GLN A 47 -32.05 2.18 -10.12
C GLN A 47 -31.02 1.27 -10.80
N LYS A 48 -29.88 1.83 -11.23
CA LYS A 48 -28.69 1.00 -11.42
C LYS A 48 -28.37 0.38 -10.06
N PRO A 49 -28.22 -0.95 -9.96
CA PRO A 49 -27.82 -1.56 -8.70
C PRO A 49 -26.53 -0.89 -8.23
N LEU A 50 -26.52 -0.41 -6.99
CA LEU A 50 -25.32 0.14 -6.38
C LEU A 50 -24.24 -0.95 -6.44
N LEU A 51 -23.14 -0.66 -7.13
CA LEU A 51 -22.00 -1.59 -7.22
C LEU A 51 -21.40 -1.87 -5.82
N PHE A 52 -21.55 -0.91 -4.89
CA PHE A 52 -21.07 -0.98 -3.52
C PHE A 52 -22.21 -0.55 -2.58
N PRO A 53 -22.96 -1.49 -1.99
CA PRO A 53 -23.95 -1.15 -0.98
C PRO A 53 -23.25 -0.63 0.29
N ALA A 54 -23.95 0.20 1.06
CA ALA A 54 -23.44 0.63 2.36
C ALA A 54 -23.34 -0.58 3.31
N GLU A 55 -22.15 -0.82 3.82
CA GLU A 55 -21.89 -1.86 4.82
C GLU A 55 -22.33 -1.35 6.19
N SER A 56 -23.22 -2.08 6.87
CA SER A 56 -23.69 -1.73 8.21
C SER A 56 -22.73 -2.16 9.32
N GLU A 57 -21.90 -3.16 9.03
CA GLU A 57 -20.91 -3.72 9.93
C GLU A 57 -19.75 -4.32 9.12
N PHE A 58 -18.60 -4.47 9.76
CA PHE A 58 -17.51 -5.28 9.20
C PHE A 58 -17.84 -6.76 9.37
N SER A 59 -17.89 -7.50 8.26
CA SER A 59 -18.16 -8.93 8.25
C SER A 59 -17.17 -9.64 7.32
N ILE A 60 -16.89 -10.91 7.62
CA ILE A 60 -16.07 -11.77 6.76
C ILE A 60 -16.96 -12.91 6.29
N SER A 61 -17.23 -12.94 4.98
CA SER A 61 -17.98 -14.02 4.35
C SER A 61 -17.16 -14.77 3.32
N GLY A 62 -17.66 -15.94 2.93
CA GLY A 62 -17.00 -16.76 1.93
C GLY A 62 -17.79 -18.02 1.63
N THR A 63 -17.20 -18.88 0.79
CA THR A 63 -17.78 -20.14 0.35
C THR A 63 -16.84 -21.30 0.66
N VAL A 64 -17.41 -22.37 1.22
CA VAL A 64 -16.74 -23.65 1.44
C VAL A 64 -17.02 -24.56 0.26
N THR A 65 -15.97 -24.99 -0.42
CA THR A 65 -16.05 -25.88 -1.58
C THR A 65 -15.35 -27.21 -1.29
N ASN A 66 -15.61 -28.24 -2.09
CA ASN A 66 -14.77 -29.44 -2.12
C ASN A 66 -13.72 -29.34 -3.23
N ILE A 67 -12.86 -30.35 -3.36
CA ILE A 67 -11.84 -30.44 -4.42
C ILE A 67 -12.39 -30.42 -5.86
N PHE A 68 -13.70 -30.53 -6.04
CA PHE A 68 -14.39 -30.43 -7.32
C PHE A 68 -15.16 -29.11 -7.46
N ASN A 69 -14.83 -28.09 -6.65
CA ASN A 69 -15.49 -26.79 -6.58
C ASN A 69 -17.00 -26.84 -6.31
N LYS A 70 -17.50 -27.91 -5.67
CA LYS A 70 -18.91 -28.01 -5.26
C LYS A 70 -19.09 -27.48 -3.84
N PRO A 71 -20.18 -26.76 -3.57
CA PRO A 71 -20.45 -26.23 -2.23
C PRO A 71 -20.63 -27.34 -1.20
N VAL A 72 -20.10 -27.12 0.00
CA VAL A 72 -20.18 -28.07 1.11
C VAL A 72 -21.04 -27.47 2.22
N ALA A 73 -22.18 -28.10 2.50
CA ALA A 73 -23.11 -27.66 3.53
C ALA A 73 -22.80 -28.24 4.92
N ASN A 74 -23.09 -27.45 5.97
CA ASN A 74 -22.83 -27.76 7.37
C ASN A 74 -21.36 -28.13 7.62
N SER A 75 -20.46 -27.40 6.96
CA SER A 75 -19.03 -27.44 7.24
C SER A 75 -18.75 -26.49 8.40
N GLU A 76 -18.00 -26.94 9.39
CA GLU A 76 -17.51 -26.09 10.47
C GLU A 76 -16.42 -25.17 9.92
N VAL A 77 -16.56 -23.87 10.16
CA VAL A 77 -15.59 -22.84 9.78
C VAL A 77 -15.16 -22.12 11.05
N LEU A 78 -13.86 -22.14 11.34
CA LEU A 78 -13.22 -21.52 12.49
C LEU A 78 -12.43 -20.30 12.04
N LEU A 79 -12.46 -19.23 12.81
CA LEU A 79 -11.66 -18.03 12.61
C LEU A 79 -10.84 -17.76 13.88
N LEU A 80 -9.53 -17.56 13.71
CA LEU A 80 -8.60 -17.23 14.77
C LEU A 80 -7.77 -15.99 14.43
N SER A 81 -7.61 -15.08 15.39
CA SER A 81 -6.63 -13.99 15.35
C SER A 81 -5.83 -13.92 16.65
N LYS A 82 -4.60 -13.42 16.56
CA LYS A 82 -3.72 -13.20 17.72
C LYS A 82 -3.73 -11.74 18.19
N LYS A 83 -4.00 -10.80 17.28
CA LYS A 83 -4.00 -9.36 17.53
C LYS A 83 -5.15 -8.72 16.73
N PRO A 84 -6.30 -8.44 17.36
CA PRO A 84 -6.69 -8.84 18.72
C PRO A 84 -6.83 -10.36 18.85
N PHE A 85 -6.73 -10.90 20.07
CA PHE A 85 -7.04 -12.31 20.28
C PHE A 85 -8.53 -12.53 20.03
N LEU A 86 -8.85 -13.32 19.00
CA LEU A 86 -10.23 -13.59 18.58
C LEU A 86 -10.36 -15.06 18.19
N PHE A 87 -11.45 -15.69 18.63
CA PHE A 87 -11.83 -17.04 18.24
C PHE A 87 -13.33 -17.04 17.94
N MET A 88 -13.70 -17.45 16.73
CA MET A 88 -15.09 -17.54 16.29
C MET A 88 -15.31 -18.81 15.48
N ASP A 89 -16.53 -19.32 15.49
CA ASP A 89 -16.94 -20.44 14.67
C ASP A 89 -18.31 -20.18 14.01
N THR A 90 -18.54 -20.81 12.87
CA THR A 90 -19.80 -20.76 12.14
C THR A 90 -19.98 -22.01 11.29
N LEU A 91 -21.17 -22.19 10.74
CA LEU A 91 -21.52 -23.29 9.84
C LEU A 91 -21.84 -22.78 8.45
N SER A 92 -21.36 -23.48 7.43
CA SER A 92 -21.77 -23.19 6.05
C SER A 92 -23.21 -23.63 5.77
N ASN A 93 -23.94 -22.85 4.98
CA ASN A 93 -25.31 -23.14 4.57
C ASN A 93 -25.38 -24.17 3.41
N LYS A 94 -26.56 -24.39 2.83
CA LYS A 94 -26.76 -25.37 1.73
C LYS A 94 -25.94 -25.03 0.48
N GLU A 95 -25.72 -23.75 0.25
CA GLU A 95 -24.94 -23.18 -0.83
C GLU A 95 -23.44 -23.10 -0.49
N GLY A 96 -23.01 -23.64 0.67
CA GLY A 96 -21.63 -23.61 1.13
C GLY A 96 -21.19 -22.26 1.69
N LYS A 97 -22.07 -21.26 1.78
CA LYS A 97 -21.73 -19.92 2.25
C LYS A 97 -21.65 -19.84 3.77
N PHE A 98 -20.72 -19.04 4.28
CA PHE A 98 -20.58 -18.73 5.71
C PHE A 98 -20.36 -17.24 5.91
N ILE A 99 -20.59 -16.77 7.14
CA ILE A 99 -20.36 -15.37 7.53
C ILE A 99 -19.96 -15.28 9.00
N PHE A 100 -18.99 -14.41 9.29
CA PHE A 100 -18.60 -13.93 10.62
C PHE A 100 -18.97 -12.45 10.76
N ARG A 101 -19.41 -12.04 11.94
CA ARG A 101 -19.87 -10.69 12.29
C ARG A 101 -19.29 -10.26 13.63
N ASP A 102 -19.64 -9.07 14.12
CA ASP A 102 -19.31 -8.61 15.48
C ASP A 102 -17.80 -8.53 15.77
N PHE A 103 -17.01 -8.07 14.79
CA PHE A 103 -15.57 -7.92 14.97
C PHE A 103 -15.22 -6.69 15.83
N PRO A 104 -14.18 -6.78 16.69
CA PRO A 104 -13.60 -5.62 17.33
C PRO A 104 -12.86 -4.73 16.30
N LEU A 105 -12.88 -3.41 16.52
CA LEU A 105 -12.09 -2.47 15.71
C LEU A 105 -10.59 -2.70 15.91
N ALA A 106 -9.86 -2.88 14.82
CA ALA A 106 -8.42 -3.13 14.84
C ALA A 106 -7.72 -2.63 13.56
N ASP A 107 -6.51 -2.08 13.71
CA ASP A 107 -5.71 -1.49 12.63
C ASP A 107 -4.75 -2.49 11.94
N THR A 108 -4.56 -3.67 12.50
CA THR A 108 -3.51 -4.63 12.06
C THR A 108 -3.97 -6.09 12.18
N ALA A 109 -5.28 -6.32 12.13
CA ALA A 109 -5.85 -7.65 12.30
C ALA A 109 -5.44 -8.61 11.18
N VAL A 110 -5.13 -9.84 11.56
CA VAL A 110 -4.87 -10.95 10.64
C VAL A 110 -5.70 -12.14 11.09
N TYR A 111 -6.58 -12.63 10.23
CA TYR A 111 -7.52 -13.69 10.54
C TYR A 111 -7.13 -14.98 9.82
N MET A 112 -6.87 -16.04 10.58
CA MET A 112 -6.73 -17.39 10.05
C MET A 112 -8.10 -18.05 10.06
N ILE A 113 -8.59 -18.42 8.87
CA ILE A 113 -9.89 -19.04 8.66
C ILE A 113 -9.65 -20.50 8.27
N GLN A 114 -10.25 -21.44 8.98
CA GLN A 114 -10.10 -22.87 8.74
C GLN A 114 -11.46 -23.55 8.58
N SER A 115 -11.62 -24.43 7.59
CA SER A 115 -12.80 -25.27 7.40
C SER A 115 -12.48 -26.73 7.69
N ARG A 116 -13.48 -27.44 8.21
CA ARG A 116 -13.43 -28.89 8.46
C ARG A 116 -14.67 -29.55 7.91
N ASN A 117 -14.50 -30.75 7.35
CA ASN A 117 -15.63 -31.57 6.92
C ASN A 117 -16.42 -32.11 8.13
N LYS A 118 -17.60 -32.70 7.88
CA LYS A 118 -18.48 -33.33 8.90
C LYS A 118 -17.82 -34.41 9.77
N ARG A 119 -16.62 -34.87 9.42
CA ARG A 119 -15.83 -35.86 10.18
C ARG A 119 -14.63 -35.23 10.90
N GLY A 120 -14.58 -33.89 11.02
CA GLY A 120 -13.52 -33.16 11.69
C GLY A 120 -12.18 -33.12 10.94
N LYS A 121 -12.14 -33.54 9.66
CA LYS A 121 -10.91 -33.54 8.84
C LYS A 121 -10.86 -32.31 7.93
N SER A 122 -9.70 -31.67 7.83
CA SER A 122 -9.43 -30.55 6.91
C SER A 122 -9.14 -31.00 5.47
N PHE A 123 -8.95 -32.30 5.24
CA PHE A 123 -8.65 -32.85 3.92
C PHE A 123 -9.90 -32.80 3.01
N ASN A 124 -9.72 -32.31 1.78
CA ASN A 124 -10.73 -32.15 0.71
C ASN A 124 -11.74 -31.01 0.84
N VAL A 125 -11.48 -29.99 1.65
CA VAL A 125 -12.34 -28.81 1.77
C VAL A 125 -11.52 -27.57 1.39
N GLY A 126 -12.02 -26.77 0.45
CA GLY A 126 -11.50 -25.45 0.09
C GLY A 126 -12.27 -24.33 0.79
N ILE A 127 -11.65 -23.17 0.93
CA ILE A 127 -12.29 -21.94 1.40
C ILE A 127 -11.95 -20.84 0.41
N GLU A 128 -12.97 -20.14 -0.04
CA GLU A 128 -12.88 -18.91 -0.81
C GLU A 128 -13.50 -17.79 0.02
N ILE A 129 -12.81 -16.66 0.16
CA ILE A 129 -13.29 -15.49 0.90
C ILE A 129 -13.86 -14.48 -0.08
N ASP A 130 -15.00 -13.88 0.28
CA ASP A 130 -15.59 -12.77 -0.46
C ASP A 130 -14.78 -11.50 -0.16
N GLU A 131 -13.81 -11.20 -1.01
CA GLU A 131 -12.96 -10.03 -0.81
C GLU A 131 -13.58 -8.73 -1.31
N PHE A 132 -13.38 -7.65 -0.56
CA PHE A 132 -13.69 -6.30 -1.03
C PHE A 132 -12.77 -5.91 -2.19
N ILE A 133 -13.37 -5.59 -3.34
CA ILE A 133 -12.68 -5.08 -4.52
C ILE A 133 -12.84 -3.56 -4.54
N PRO A 134 -11.79 -2.77 -4.25
CA PRO A 134 -11.91 -1.31 -4.25
C PRO A 134 -12.21 -0.80 -5.66
N PRO A 135 -13.00 0.29 -5.79
CA PRO A 135 -13.18 0.95 -7.08
C PRO A 135 -11.82 1.43 -7.62
N VAL A 136 -11.58 1.17 -8.90
CA VAL A 136 -10.39 1.65 -9.59
C VAL A 136 -10.57 3.13 -9.88
N PHE A 137 -9.88 3.98 -9.12
CA PHE A 137 -9.81 5.41 -9.42
C PHE A 137 -8.69 5.66 -10.43
N THR A 138 -9.03 6.28 -11.55
CA THR A 138 -8.03 6.86 -12.43
C THR A 138 -7.49 8.11 -11.75
N ALA A 139 -6.24 8.07 -11.28
CA ALA A 139 -5.60 9.26 -10.73
C ALA A 139 -5.65 10.39 -11.78
N SER A 140 -6.11 11.56 -11.38
CA SER A 140 -5.97 12.75 -12.22
C SER A 140 -4.48 13.01 -12.44
N ASN A 141 -4.06 13.14 -13.69
CA ASN A 141 -2.69 13.55 -14.04
C ASN A 141 -2.47 15.05 -13.82
N GLU A 142 -3.45 15.77 -13.28
CA GLU A 142 -3.25 17.17 -12.94
C GLU A 142 -2.37 17.27 -11.69
N PRO A 143 -1.24 18.00 -11.77
CA PRO A 143 -0.45 18.27 -10.59
C PRO A 143 -1.31 19.06 -9.59
N TYR A 144 -1.65 18.42 -8.47
CA TYR A 144 -2.22 19.12 -7.33
C TYR A 144 -1.15 20.03 -6.75
N ILE A 145 -1.14 21.29 -7.18
CA ILE A 145 -0.35 22.35 -6.56
C ILE A 145 -1.25 22.98 -5.49
N PRO A 146 -1.02 22.71 -4.19
CA PRO A 146 -1.83 23.34 -3.16
C PRO A 146 -1.64 24.85 -3.25
N TRP A 147 -2.73 25.61 -3.23
CA TRP A 147 -2.74 27.07 -3.39
C TRP A 147 -1.88 27.84 -2.37
N TYR A 148 -1.54 27.20 -1.25
CA TYR A 148 -0.68 27.75 -0.20
C TYR A 148 0.81 27.36 -0.35
N ILE A 149 1.15 26.43 -1.26
CA ILE A 149 2.54 26.15 -1.62
C ILE A 149 2.96 27.19 -2.66
N ASN A 150 3.27 28.38 -2.15
CA ASN A 150 4.05 29.37 -2.89
C ASN A 150 5.52 29.12 -2.57
N THR A 151 6.00 27.89 -2.82
CA THR A 151 7.43 27.64 -2.77
C THR A 151 8.01 28.13 -4.07
N ASP A 152 8.40 29.41 -4.08
CA ASP A 152 9.43 29.85 -4.99
C ASP A 152 10.57 28.83 -4.86
N THR A 153 10.85 28.13 -5.96
CA THR A 153 11.88 27.09 -6.03
C THR A 153 13.24 27.64 -5.60
N LEU A 154 13.43 28.96 -5.70
CA LEU A 154 14.58 29.69 -5.17
C LEU A 154 14.60 29.74 -3.64
N LEU A 155 13.44 29.86 -2.98
CA LEU A 155 13.33 29.88 -1.51
C LEU A 155 13.63 28.49 -0.92
N ILE A 156 13.18 27.40 -1.55
CA ILE A 156 13.56 26.04 -1.12
C ILE A 156 15.07 25.82 -1.30
N LYS A 157 15.63 26.20 -2.46
CA LYS A 157 17.07 26.08 -2.72
C LYS A 157 17.90 26.95 -1.78
N SER A 158 17.48 28.19 -1.54
CA SER A 158 18.18 29.08 -0.63
C SER A 158 18.09 28.59 0.80
N THR A 159 16.91 28.15 1.28
CA THR A 159 16.75 27.58 2.63
C THR A 159 17.61 26.34 2.82
N ARG A 160 17.67 25.44 1.83
CA ARG A 160 18.54 24.26 1.87
C ARG A 160 20.02 24.65 1.91
N ASN A 161 20.43 25.64 1.13
CA ASN A 161 21.81 26.15 1.13
C ASN A 161 22.17 26.84 2.46
N THR A 162 21.26 27.65 3.02
CA THR A 162 21.45 28.31 4.31
C THR A 162 21.58 27.30 5.43
N ILE A 163 20.75 26.26 5.47
CA ILE A 163 20.87 25.16 6.45
C ILE A 163 22.22 24.45 6.31
N HIS A 164 22.68 24.21 5.08
CA HIS A 164 24.01 23.64 4.81
C HIS A 164 25.16 24.53 5.29
N GLU A 165 25.08 25.85 5.08
CA GLU A 165 26.08 26.81 5.55
C GLU A 165 26.07 26.93 7.08
N GLN A 166 24.89 26.92 7.70
CA GLN A 166 24.73 27.01 9.14
C GLN A 166 25.32 25.79 9.85
N HIS A 167 25.10 24.58 9.31
CA HIS A 167 25.77 23.36 9.80
C HIS A 167 27.29 23.37 9.62
N ARG A 168 27.83 24.10 8.64
CA ARG A 168 29.29 24.33 8.51
C ARG A 168 29.81 25.32 9.55
N TRP A 169 29.04 26.35 9.88
CA TRP A 169 29.42 27.35 10.88
C TRP A 169 29.32 26.83 12.32
N ASP A 170 28.36 25.96 12.62
CA ASP A 170 28.17 25.34 13.93
C ASP A 170 29.13 24.15 14.19
N ALA A 171 29.92 23.75 13.18
CA ALA A 171 30.90 22.69 13.32
C ALA A 171 32.09 23.16 14.19
N PRO A 172 32.51 22.38 15.21
CA PRO A 172 33.65 22.73 16.04
C PRO A 172 34.93 22.92 15.19
N ALA A 173 35.75 23.91 15.54
CA ALA A 173 36.98 24.20 14.83
C ALA A 173 37.89 22.95 14.76
N GLY A 174 38.23 22.51 13.55
CA GLY A 174 39.07 21.33 13.29
C GLY A 174 38.32 20.07 12.86
N VAL A 175 36.99 20.08 12.74
CA VAL A 175 36.20 18.96 12.22
C VAL A 175 35.97 19.13 10.71
N ASN A 176 36.39 18.14 9.91
CA ASN A 176 36.05 18.08 8.49
C ASN A 176 34.58 17.66 8.33
N VAL A 177 33.72 18.60 7.94
CA VAL A 177 32.32 18.31 7.60
C VAL A 177 32.30 17.60 6.23
N LEU A 178 31.95 16.32 6.24
CA LEU A 178 31.83 15.51 5.02
C LEU A 178 30.60 15.95 4.21
N GLU A 179 30.70 15.88 2.88
CA GLU A 179 29.52 16.00 2.01
C GLU A 179 28.51 14.89 2.32
N GLU A 180 27.23 15.15 2.06
CA GLU A 180 26.14 14.19 2.26
C GLU A 180 26.49 12.84 1.61
N VAL A 181 26.73 11.83 2.45
CA VAL A 181 26.89 10.47 1.99
C VAL A 181 25.49 9.90 1.82
N VAL A 182 25.01 9.82 0.59
CA VAL A 182 23.81 9.04 0.27
C VAL A 182 24.13 7.58 0.60
N VAL A 183 23.64 7.12 1.75
CA VAL A 183 23.75 5.71 2.14
C VAL A 183 22.81 4.94 1.22
N THR A 184 23.34 4.45 0.09
CA THR A 184 22.70 3.39 -0.68
C THR A 184 22.84 2.11 0.12
N ALA A 185 22.01 1.96 1.15
CA ALA A 185 21.93 0.75 1.93
C ALA A 185 21.72 -0.42 0.96
N LYS A 186 22.65 -1.37 0.99
CA LYS A 186 22.53 -2.59 0.20
C LYS A 186 21.27 -3.31 0.65
N LYS A 187 20.26 -3.37 -0.22
CA LYS A 187 19.03 -4.14 0.04
C LYS A 187 19.42 -5.57 0.41
N PHE A 188 18.87 -6.10 1.50
CA PHE A 188 19.01 -7.50 1.88
C PHE A 188 17.68 -8.01 2.40
N ILE A 189 17.42 -9.29 2.21
CA ILE A 189 16.19 -9.94 2.65
C ILE A 189 16.52 -10.73 3.92
N LYS A 190 15.83 -10.44 5.01
CA LYS A 190 15.98 -11.17 6.26
C LYS A 190 15.59 -12.64 6.06
N ASP A 191 16.37 -13.55 6.64
CA ASP A 191 16.16 -15.01 6.58
C ASP A 191 16.25 -15.63 5.17
N SER A 192 16.73 -14.87 4.17
CA SER A 192 17.00 -15.40 2.84
C SER A 192 18.00 -16.54 2.89
N ARG A 193 17.72 -17.60 2.10
CA ARG A 193 18.60 -18.74 1.92
C ARG A 193 19.42 -18.64 0.64
N ASN A 194 19.64 -17.41 0.15
CA ASN A 194 20.48 -17.18 -1.00
C ASN A 194 21.87 -17.79 -0.77
N ARG A 195 22.28 -18.70 -1.67
CA ARG A 195 23.57 -19.41 -1.57
C ARG A 195 24.80 -18.51 -1.66
N ASN A 196 24.63 -17.29 -2.17
CA ASN A 196 25.68 -16.27 -2.19
C ASN A 196 25.70 -15.40 -0.92
N GLY A 197 24.76 -15.62 0.02
CA GLY A 197 24.49 -14.78 1.17
C GLY A 197 23.39 -13.74 0.89
N PRO A 198 22.53 -13.40 1.88
CA PRO A 198 21.47 -12.41 1.70
C PRO A 198 21.97 -11.07 1.17
N GLY A 199 21.29 -10.54 0.16
CA GLY A 199 21.66 -9.29 -0.52
C GLY A 199 22.74 -9.44 -1.60
N ASN A 200 23.27 -10.64 -1.83
CA ASN A 200 24.21 -10.92 -2.93
C ASN A 200 23.47 -11.42 -4.17
N ALA A 201 22.77 -10.50 -4.83
CA ALA A 201 22.04 -10.73 -6.07
C ALA A 201 22.19 -9.53 -7.03
N ASP A 202 21.79 -9.68 -8.29
CA ASP A 202 21.84 -8.59 -9.28
C ASP A 202 20.67 -7.62 -9.12
N TYR A 203 19.49 -8.16 -8.80
CA TYR A 203 18.30 -7.37 -8.47
C TYR A 203 17.63 -7.93 -7.21
N ILE A 204 17.07 -7.04 -6.41
CA ILE A 204 16.41 -7.39 -5.14
C ILE A 204 15.08 -6.66 -5.07
N LEU A 205 14.00 -7.42 -4.96
CA LEU A 205 12.69 -6.93 -4.54
C LEU A 205 12.55 -7.25 -3.05
N ASP A 206 12.44 -6.21 -2.23
CA ASP A 206 12.39 -6.35 -0.77
C ASP A 206 10.94 -6.35 -0.24
N GLU A 207 10.79 -6.34 1.09
CA GLU A 207 9.47 -6.36 1.73
C GLU A 207 8.61 -5.13 1.36
N GLN A 208 9.23 -3.98 1.10
CA GLN A 208 8.48 -2.80 0.64
C GLN A 208 7.96 -2.97 -0.79
N ASP A 209 8.72 -3.66 -1.64
CA ASP A 209 8.25 -4.05 -2.97
C ASP A 209 7.05 -5.02 -2.87
N MET A 210 7.07 -5.97 -1.92
CA MET A 210 5.94 -6.90 -1.68
C MET A 210 4.69 -6.16 -1.18
N LEU A 211 4.84 -5.23 -0.24
CA LEU A 211 3.72 -4.42 0.28
C LEU A 211 3.06 -3.57 -0.81
N LYS A 212 3.85 -3.03 -1.74
CA LYS A 212 3.34 -2.27 -2.91
C LYS A 212 2.59 -3.17 -3.89
N ALA A 213 3.05 -4.40 -4.07
CA ALA A 213 2.41 -5.39 -4.94
C ALA A 213 1.07 -5.93 -4.38
N LYS A 214 0.82 -5.78 -3.07
CA LYS A 214 -0.44 -6.19 -2.41
C LYS A 214 -0.74 -7.68 -2.64
N LYS A 215 -1.85 -8.01 -3.30
CA LYS A 215 -2.32 -9.38 -3.51
C LYS A 215 -1.90 -9.98 -4.86
N LYS A 216 -1.07 -9.25 -5.62
CA LYS A 216 -0.62 -9.72 -6.93
C LYS A 216 0.09 -11.06 -6.81
N THR A 217 -0.13 -11.93 -7.80
CA THR A 217 0.60 -13.19 -7.91
C THR A 217 2.07 -12.91 -8.22
N LEU A 218 2.93 -13.91 -7.99
CA LEU A 218 4.34 -13.85 -8.37
C LEU A 218 4.50 -13.53 -9.87
N TYR A 219 3.63 -14.07 -10.72
CA TYR A 219 3.61 -13.74 -12.15
C TYR A 219 3.35 -12.27 -12.41
N GLU A 220 2.22 -11.74 -11.91
CA GLU A 220 1.79 -10.36 -12.12
C GLU A 220 2.84 -9.36 -11.61
N MET A 221 3.45 -9.67 -10.47
CA MET A 221 4.55 -8.88 -9.92
C MET A 221 5.75 -8.83 -10.85
N LEU A 222 6.19 -9.98 -11.37
CA LEU A 222 7.36 -10.04 -12.25
C LEU A 222 7.07 -9.40 -13.60
N GLU A 223 5.85 -9.55 -14.13
CA GLU A 223 5.40 -8.94 -15.38
C GLU A 223 5.40 -7.41 -15.30
N GLU A 224 4.82 -6.85 -14.25
CA GLU A 224 4.76 -5.40 -14.05
C GLU A 224 6.14 -4.80 -13.77
N ARG A 225 6.97 -5.48 -12.98
CA ARG A 225 8.29 -4.94 -12.57
C ARG A 225 9.36 -5.12 -13.63
N PHE A 226 9.24 -6.11 -14.50
CA PHE A 226 10.23 -6.38 -15.53
C PHE A 226 9.59 -6.44 -16.93
N PRO A 227 9.55 -5.32 -17.66
CA PRO A 227 9.10 -5.30 -19.04
C PRO A 227 9.82 -6.37 -19.88
N GLY A 228 9.04 -7.27 -20.48
CA GLY A 228 9.55 -8.42 -21.25
C GLY A 228 9.70 -9.72 -20.45
N PHE A 229 9.32 -9.75 -19.17
CA PHE A 229 8.96 -10.99 -18.50
C PHE A 229 7.76 -11.60 -19.19
N ARG A 230 7.83 -12.90 -19.52
CA ARG A 230 6.77 -13.60 -20.24
C ARG A 230 6.81 -15.09 -20.00
N SER A 231 5.65 -15.72 -20.10
CA SER A 231 5.50 -17.18 -20.20
C SER A 231 5.42 -17.61 -21.67
N GLY A 232 5.88 -18.82 -21.97
CA GLY A 232 5.70 -19.42 -23.30
C GLY A 232 6.03 -20.91 -23.31
N LYS A 233 5.45 -21.65 -24.25
CA LYS A 233 5.79 -23.06 -24.47
C LYS A 233 7.19 -23.16 -25.10
N GLY A 234 8.09 -23.90 -24.47
CA GLY A 234 9.47 -24.08 -24.94
C GLY A 234 9.90 -25.55 -24.95
N MET A 235 10.86 -25.91 -25.82
CA MET A 235 11.41 -27.27 -25.91
C MET A 235 12.12 -27.68 -24.61
N SER A 236 11.85 -28.90 -24.13
CA SER A 236 12.58 -29.53 -23.03
C SER A 236 13.99 -29.93 -23.46
N VAL A 237 15.02 -29.60 -22.66
CA VAL A 237 16.41 -30.06 -22.89
C VAL A 237 16.55 -31.58 -22.64
N LYS A 238 15.62 -32.17 -21.89
CA LYS A 238 15.59 -33.62 -21.62
C LYS A 238 14.84 -34.41 -22.69
N ASP A 239 13.89 -33.78 -23.38
CA ASP A 239 13.01 -34.44 -24.34
C ASP A 239 12.81 -33.56 -25.57
N PHE A 240 13.57 -33.84 -26.63
CA PHE A 240 13.45 -33.16 -27.93
C PHE A 240 12.06 -33.29 -28.58
N ASN A 241 11.16 -34.12 -28.03
CA ASN A 241 9.80 -34.35 -28.51
C ASN A 241 8.68 -33.77 -27.61
N SER A 242 8.99 -33.07 -26.52
CA SER A 242 7.98 -32.47 -25.64
C SER A 242 7.94 -30.94 -25.83
N THR A 243 6.93 -30.47 -26.56
CA THR A 243 6.61 -29.04 -26.77
C THR A 243 5.74 -28.43 -25.66
N ASP A 244 5.45 -29.16 -24.58
CA ASP A 244 4.34 -28.80 -23.68
C ASP A 244 4.74 -28.24 -22.31
N THR A 245 6.04 -28.07 -22.03
CA THR A 245 6.48 -27.43 -20.77
C THR A 245 6.44 -25.91 -20.89
N MET A 246 5.57 -25.27 -20.10
CA MET A 246 5.54 -23.83 -19.90
C MET A 246 6.86 -23.35 -19.28
N ARG A 247 7.49 -22.37 -19.92
CA ARG A 247 8.75 -21.75 -19.49
C ARG A 247 8.52 -20.28 -19.23
N TYR A 248 9.21 -19.74 -18.23
CA TYR A 248 9.21 -18.32 -17.93
C TYR A 248 10.54 -17.72 -18.38
N VAL A 249 10.47 -16.58 -19.06
CA VAL A 249 11.62 -15.88 -19.61
C VAL A 249 11.71 -14.50 -18.97
N LEU A 250 12.88 -14.17 -18.45
CA LEU A 250 13.21 -12.88 -17.90
C LEU A 250 14.52 -12.40 -18.54
N MET A 251 14.56 -11.16 -19.03
CA MET A 251 15.77 -10.57 -19.63
C MET A 251 16.42 -11.49 -20.69
N GLN A 252 15.59 -12.08 -21.55
CA GLN A 252 15.97 -13.03 -22.63
C GLN A 252 16.54 -14.38 -22.18
N SER A 253 16.44 -14.72 -20.89
CA SER A 253 16.87 -16.02 -20.38
C SER A 253 15.78 -16.75 -19.60
N TYR A 254 15.88 -18.08 -19.53
CA TYR A 254 14.96 -18.91 -18.78
C TYR A 254 15.12 -18.71 -17.29
N VAL A 255 13.99 -18.66 -16.60
CA VAL A 255 13.90 -18.57 -15.15
C VAL A 255 13.84 -19.96 -14.54
N ASN A 256 14.65 -20.20 -13.51
CA ASN A 256 14.50 -21.31 -12.58
C ASN A 256 14.11 -20.75 -11.21
N LEU A 257 13.12 -21.35 -10.57
CA LEU A 257 12.73 -20.94 -9.22
C LEU A 257 13.48 -21.73 -8.15
N VAL A 258 13.89 -21.00 -7.11
CA VAL A 258 14.39 -21.54 -5.85
C VAL A 258 13.59 -20.86 -4.76
N ILE A 259 12.93 -21.64 -3.91
CA ILE A 259 12.03 -21.10 -2.88
C ILE A 259 12.57 -21.56 -1.53
N ASP A 260 12.90 -20.62 -0.66
CA ASP A 260 13.53 -20.87 0.64
C ASP A 260 14.73 -21.83 0.53
N GLY A 261 15.60 -21.60 -0.46
CA GLY A 261 16.79 -22.40 -0.75
C GLY A 261 16.54 -23.76 -1.44
N VAL A 262 15.28 -24.14 -1.68
CA VAL A 262 14.91 -25.39 -2.33
C VAL A 262 14.66 -25.15 -3.82
N ASN A 263 15.45 -25.80 -4.67
CA ASN A 263 15.22 -25.76 -6.11
C ASN A 263 13.97 -26.59 -6.44
N ILE A 264 12.93 -25.96 -6.98
CA ILE A 264 11.64 -26.63 -7.19
C ILE A 264 11.71 -27.81 -8.18
N SER A 265 12.66 -27.76 -9.13
CA SER A 265 12.86 -28.85 -10.08
C SER A 265 13.41 -30.12 -9.41
N SER A 266 14.09 -29.97 -8.25
CA SER A 266 14.61 -31.11 -7.48
C SER A 266 13.53 -31.89 -6.74
N ILE A 267 12.36 -31.27 -6.51
CA ILE A 267 11.18 -31.89 -5.91
C ILE A 267 10.11 -32.25 -6.95
N GLY A 268 10.45 -32.18 -8.25
CA GLY A 268 9.55 -32.54 -9.35
C GLY A 268 8.45 -31.52 -9.65
N ALA A 269 8.54 -30.31 -9.12
CA ALA A 269 7.57 -29.23 -9.39
C ALA A 269 8.04 -28.34 -10.54
N THR A 270 7.08 -27.67 -11.20
CA THR A 270 7.33 -26.71 -12.29
C THR A 270 7.08 -25.28 -11.83
N GLU A 271 7.72 -24.32 -12.49
CA GLU A 271 7.57 -22.89 -12.18
C GLU A 271 6.12 -22.43 -12.27
N GLU A 272 5.36 -22.97 -13.22
CA GLU A 272 3.94 -22.66 -13.45
C GLU A 272 3.11 -22.78 -12.18
N ILE A 273 3.35 -23.82 -11.38
CA ILE A 273 2.59 -24.05 -10.15
C ILE A 273 2.77 -22.89 -9.18
N TYR A 274 3.96 -22.30 -9.09
CA TYR A 274 4.26 -21.26 -8.12
C TYR A 274 3.97 -19.85 -8.60
N MET A 275 3.92 -19.63 -9.92
CA MET A 275 3.71 -18.31 -10.52
C MET A 275 2.33 -17.74 -10.19
N ASP A 276 1.31 -18.59 -10.10
CA ASP A 276 -0.05 -18.19 -9.69
C ASP A 276 -0.36 -18.53 -8.22
N TYR A 277 0.37 -19.48 -7.63
CA TYR A 277 0.13 -19.91 -6.25
C TYR A 277 0.68 -18.94 -5.20
N LEU A 278 1.91 -18.44 -5.40
CA LEU A 278 2.52 -17.49 -4.48
C LEU A 278 2.03 -16.08 -4.79
N THR A 279 1.62 -15.38 -3.75
CA THR A 279 1.25 -13.96 -3.81
C THR A 279 2.30 -13.10 -3.11
N ALA A 280 2.31 -11.79 -3.37
CA ALA A 280 3.21 -10.87 -2.66
C ALA A 280 3.04 -10.95 -1.13
N GLU A 281 1.86 -11.34 -0.65
CA GLU A 281 1.60 -11.54 0.77
C GLU A 281 2.35 -12.71 1.40
N ASP A 282 2.64 -13.75 0.61
CA ASP A 282 3.36 -14.96 1.02
C ASP A 282 4.89 -14.74 1.01
N ILE A 283 5.34 -13.74 0.26
CA ILE A 283 6.74 -13.47 -0.03
C ILE A 283 7.27 -12.34 0.87
N THR A 284 8.50 -12.50 1.34
CA THR A 284 9.25 -11.44 2.06
C THR A 284 10.18 -10.68 1.12
N GLY A 285 10.71 -11.36 0.11
CA GLY A 285 11.45 -10.73 -0.99
C GLY A 285 11.90 -11.74 -2.04
N ILE A 286 12.43 -11.20 -3.14
CA ILE A 286 12.91 -11.95 -4.30
C ILE A 286 14.31 -11.46 -4.67
N GLU A 287 15.27 -12.38 -4.75
CA GLU A 287 16.64 -12.16 -5.20
C GLU A 287 16.84 -12.75 -6.60
N ILE A 288 17.22 -11.89 -7.56
CA ILE A 288 17.38 -12.26 -8.96
C ILE A 288 18.87 -12.41 -9.28
N LEU A 289 19.23 -13.61 -9.73
CA LEU A 289 20.60 -14.05 -9.92
C LEU A 289 20.81 -14.32 -11.41
N LYS A 290 21.25 -13.29 -12.12
CA LYS A 290 21.48 -13.29 -13.56
C LYS A 290 22.95 -13.45 -13.91
N SER A 291 23.83 -12.74 -13.21
CA SER A 291 25.25 -12.73 -13.53
C SER A 291 25.88 -14.09 -13.20
N PRO A 292 26.86 -14.55 -14.00
CA PRO A 292 27.57 -15.80 -13.75
C PRO A 292 28.13 -15.89 -12.32
N LYS A 293 28.59 -14.75 -11.77
CA LYS A 293 29.09 -14.62 -10.40
C LYS A 293 28.12 -15.22 -9.37
N TYR A 294 26.82 -14.93 -9.49
CA TYR A 294 25.82 -15.38 -8.52
C TYR A 294 25.13 -16.68 -8.95
N ALA A 295 24.90 -16.87 -10.25
CA ALA A 295 24.24 -18.07 -10.78
C ALA A 295 25.06 -19.37 -10.56
N TRP A 296 26.40 -19.29 -10.48
CA TRP A 296 27.25 -20.46 -10.26
C TRP A 296 27.03 -21.16 -8.91
N ALA A 297 26.61 -20.44 -7.87
CA ALA A 297 26.28 -21.06 -6.58
C ALA A 297 25.05 -22.01 -6.67
N TYR A 298 24.22 -21.84 -7.71
CA TYR A 298 22.99 -22.60 -7.92
C TYR A 298 23.13 -23.72 -8.95
N ASP A 299 23.92 -23.52 -10.01
CA ASP A 299 24.33 -24.60 -10.92
C ASP A 299 25.81 -24.43 -11.35
N PRO A 300 26.76 -25.13 -10.69
CA PRO A 300 28.18 -25.02 -11.03
C PRO A 300 28.51 -25.57 -12.43
N ARG A 301 27.59 -26.33 -13.05
CA ARG A 301 27.76 -26.87 -14.40
C ARG A 301 27.48 -25.84 -15.50
N ILE A 302 27.02 -24.63 -15.17
CA ILE A 302 26.80 -23.55 -16.14
C ILE A 302 28.10 -23.23 -16.89
N ALA A 303 29.24 -23.15 -16.18
CA ALA A 303 30.54 -22.88 -16.80
C ALA A 303 30.95 -23.99 -17.79
N SER A 304 30.74 -25.27 -17.44
CA SER A 304 31.07 -26.39 -18.35
C SER A 304 30.15 -26.44 -19.56
N LYS A 305 28.86 -26.09 -19.42
CA LYS A 305 27.89 -26.04 -20.53
C LYS A 305 28.17 -24.92 -21.53
N MET A 306 28.83 -23.85 -21.09
CA MET A 306 29.19 -22.72 -21.97
C MET A 306 30.57 -22.86 -22.63
N ARG A 307 31.43 -23.74 -22.12
CA ARG A 307 32.80 -23.88 -22.62
C ARG A 307 32.79 -24.43 -24.04
N GLY A 308 33.30 -23.66 -25.01
CA GLY A 308 33.42 -24.07 -26.41
C GLY A 308 32.17 -23.85 -27.28
N CYS A 309 31.13 -23.21 -26.75
CA CYS A 309 29.86 -23.01 -27.45
C CYS A 309 29.76 -21.60 -28.06
N MET A 310 29.80 -21.49 -29.39
CA MET A 310 29.72 -20.19 -30.10
C MET A 310 28.30 -19.58 -30.14
N ARG A 311 27.25 -20.38 -29.92
CA ARG A 311 25.83 -19.97 -29.96
C ARG A 311 25.02 -20.61 -28.82
N CYS A 312 25.50 -20.45 -27.59
CA CYS A 312 24.73 -20.95 -26.43
C CYS A 312 23.60 -20.00 -26.05
N PRO A 313 22.45 -20.54 -25.61
CA PRO A 313 21.45 -19.71 -24.96
C PRO A 313 22.06 -19.03 -23.72
N PRO A 314 21.58 -17.83 -23.34
CA PRO A 314 22.07 -17.15 -22.16
C PRO A 314 21.93 -18.04 -20.90
N PRO A 315 22.82 -17.87 -19.89
CA PRO A 315 22.71 -18.60 -18.63
C PRO A 315 21.33 -18.46 -18.03
N PRO A 316 20.77 -19.53 -17.44
CA PRO A 316 19.50 -19.42 -16.74
C PRO A 316 19.60 -18.39 -15.62
N ILE A 317 18.52 -17.66 -15.39
CA ILE A 317 18.36 -16.78 -14.25
C ILE A 317 17.74 -17.59 -13.12
N PHE A 318 18.29 -17.47 -11.91
CA PHE A 318 17.66 -18.02 -10.72
C PHE A 318 16.92 -16.92 -9.98
N LEU A 319 15.68 -17.20 -9.59
CA LEU A 319 14.93 -16.39 -8.63
C LEU A 319 14.95 -17.13 -7.30
N GLU A 320 15.67 -16.59 -6.33
CA GLU A 320 15.59 -17.02 -4.93
C GLU A 320 14.47 -16.26 -4.25
N ILE A 321 13.39 -16.96 -3.94
CA ILE A 321 12.19 -16.41 -3.32
C ILE A 321 12.20 -16.79 -1.84
N THR A 322 12.22 -15.79 -0.96
CA THR A 322 12.13 -16.00 0.48
C THR A 322 10.68 -15.81 0.91
N THR A 323 10.05 -16.85 1.47
CA THR A 323 8.65 -16.81 1.90
C THR A 323 8.52 -16.58 3.40
N ARG A 324 7.40 -16.00 3.83
CA ARG A 324 7.08 -15.80 5.26
C ARG A 324 7.00 -17.12 6.03
N SER A 325 6.68 -18.21 5.34
CA SER A 325 6.57 -19.54 5.93
C SER A 325 7.92 -20.24 6.14
N GLY A 326 8.97 -19.80 5.42
CA GLY A 326 10.26 -20.48 5.34
C GLY A 326 10.23 -21.89 4.73
N ASN A 327 9.07 -22.32 4.20
CA ASN A 327 8.82 -23.63 3.61
C ASN A 327 7.96 -23.52 2.33
N GLY A 328 8.00 -22.39 1.64
CA GLY A 328 7.13 -22.07 0.49
C GLY A 328 7.32 -22.99 -0.70
N ALA A 329 8.47 -23.68 -0.80
CA ALA A 329 8.72 -24.73 -1.79
C ALA A 329 7.86 -25.97 -1.61
N PHE A 330 7.20 -26.12 -0.46
CA PHE A 330 6.26 -27.21 -0.21
C PHE A 330 4.88 -26.57 -0.14
N LEU A 331 4.09 -26.75 -1.18
CA LEU A 331 2.72 -26.23 -1.35
C LEU A 331 1.83 -26.70 -0.19
N LYS A 332 1.92 -25.99 0.94
CA LYS A 332 1.11 -26.17 2.14
C LYS A 332 0.27 -24.92 2.34
N LYS A 333 -0.57 -24.61 1.35
CA LYS A 333 -1.89 -24.09 1.71
C LYS A 333 -2.51 -25.30 2.36
N THR A 334 -2.52 -25.34 3.69
CA THR A 334 -3.18 -26.43 4.40
C THR A 334 -4.60 -26.45 3.84
N PRO A 335 -5.03 -27.53 3.14
CA PRO A 335 -6.36 -27.55 2.55
C PRO A 335 -7.38 -27.20 3.64
N GLY A 336 -8.27 -26.26 3.32
CA GLY A 336 -9.23 -25.72 4.26
C GLY A 336 -8.62 -24.74 5.26
N VAL A 337 -7.52 -24.04 4.93
CA VAL A 337 -7.01 -22.90 5.72
C VAL A 337 -6.73 -21.72 4.79
N TYR A 338 -7.21 -20.55 5.16
CA TYR A 338 -7.05 -19.28 4.46
C TYR A 338 -6.59 -18.20 5.45
N LEU A 339 -5.61 -17.38 5.06
CA LEU A 339 -5.12 -16.27 5.87
C LEU A 339 -5.65 -14.96 5.29
N TYR A 340 -6.61 -14.33 5.96
CA TYR A 340 -7.24 -13.10 5.52
C TYR A 340 -6.67 -11.88 6.24
N LYS A 341 -6.29 -10.86 5.46
CA LYS A 341 -5.82 -9.55 5.93
C LYS A 341 -6.77 -8.47 5.41
N PRO A 342 -7.71 -7.98 6.23
CA PRO A 342 -8.62 -6.91 5.82
C PRO A 342 -7.87 -5.60 5.58
N ILE A 343 -8.56 -4.67 4.92
CA ILE A 343 -8.14 -3.27 4.92
C ILE A 343 -8.14 -2.79 6.39
N PRO A 344 -7.03 -2.23 6.88
CA PRO A 344 -6.93 -1.82 8.26
C PRO A 344 -7.90 -0.69 8.57
N TYR A 345 -8.52 -0.74 9.75
CA TYR A 345 -9.27 0.41 10.24
C TYR A 345 -8.29 1.53 10.60
N SER A 346 -8.35 2.66 9.90
CA SER A 346 -7.52 3.81 10.23
C SER A 346 -8.20 4.63 11.30
N PHE A 347 -7.66 4.62 12.52
CA PHE A 347 -8.02 5.63 13.50
C PHE A 347 -7.53 7.00 13.01
N PRO A 348 -8.32 8.07 13.19
CA PRO A 348 -7.83 9.41 12.91
C PRO A 348 -6.59 9.68 13.78
N ALA A 349 -5.48 10.03 13.15
CA ALA A 349 -4.29 10.43 13.89
C ALA A 349 -4.59 11.77 14.59
N GLU A 350 -4.36 11.83 15.91
CA GLU A 350 -4.39 13.10 16.62
C GLU A 350 -3.17 13.93 16.24
N PHE A 351 -3.38 15.23 15.99
CA PHE A 351 -2.27 16.14 15.75
C PHE A 351 -1.42 16.27 17.00
N TYR A 352 -0.12 15.98 16.89
CA TYR A 352 0.78 16.01 18.03
C TYR A 352 0.89 17.43 18.62
N ARG A 353 0.60 17.55 19.91
CA ARG A 353 0.74 18.78 20.70
C ARG A 353 1.87 18.55 21.71
N PRO A 354 3.00 19.28 21.61
CA PRO A 354 4.03 19.17 22.62
C PRO A 354 3.44 19.53 23.99
N LYS A 355 3.76 18.72 24.99
CA LYS A 355 3.51 19.09 26.38
C LYS A 355 4.65 20.01 26.76
N TYR A 356 4.38 21.30 26.92
CA TYR A 356 5.34 22.23 27.51
C TYR A 356 5.16 22.21 29.03
N PRO A 357 5.94 21.42 29.80
CA PRO A 357 6.00 21.63 31.23
C PRO A 357 6.65 22.99 31.49
N VAL A 358 6.05 23.79 32.36
CA VAL A 358 6.42 25.18 32.67
C VAL A 358 7.88 25.34 33.18
N ASN A 359 8.60 24.23 33.43
CA ASN A 359 9.91 24.23 34.11
C ASN A 359 11.04 23.53 33.34
N LYS A 360 10.89 23.20 32.04
CA LYS A 360 11.96 22.53 31.29
C LYS A 360 12.33 23.36 30.05
N ILE A 361 13.52 23.95 30.08
CA ILE A 361 14.13 24.55 28.90
C ILE A 361 14.52 23.39 27.98
N GLU A 362 13.72 23.13 26.95
CA GLU A 362 14.12 22.21 25.88
C GLU A 362 15.29 22.86 25.11
N SER A 363 16.35 22.09 24.84
CA SER A 363 17.55 22.63 24.17
C SER A 363 17.39 22.71 22.65
N ILE A 364 16.22 22.36 22.12
CA ILE A 364 15.93 22.31 20.69
C ILE A 364 14.83 23.32 20.42
N ALA A 365 15.09 24.28 19.55
CA ALA A 365 14.10 25.29 19.19
C ALA A 365 12.89 24.65 18.47
N ASP A 366 11.68 25.04 18.87
CA ASP A 366 10.45 24.66 18.17
C ASP A 366 10.32 25.50 16.88
N LEU A 367 10.56 24.85 15.74
CA LEU A 367 10.50 25.46 14.40
C LEU A 367 9.32 24.95 13.56
N ARG A 368 8.27 24.40 14.20
CA ARG A 368 7.12 23.85 13.48
C ARG A 368 6.35 24.95 12.73
N SER A 369 5.97 24.67 11.49
CA SER A 369 5.11 25.56 10.68
C SER A 369 3.62 25.36 10.98
N ALA A 370 3.21 24.13 11.29
CA ALA A 370 1.88 23.82 11.83
C ALA A 370 1.95 23.74 13.35
N ILE A 371 1.25 24.64 14.03
CA ILE A 371 1.34 24.84 15.49
C ILE A 371 0.24 24.10 16.23
N HIS A 372 -0.97 24.16 15.70
CA HIS A 372 -2.18 23.57 16.26
C HIS A 372 -3.12 23.16 15.13
N TRP A 373 -3.75 22.01 15.28
CA TRP A 373 -4.83 21.53 14.42
C TRP A 373 -5.87 20.82 15.28
N GLU A 374 -7.12 21.26 15.17
CA GLU A 374 -8.23 20.75 15.99
C GLU A 374 -9.47 20.62 15.11
N PRO A 375 -9.82 19.39 14.69
CA PRO A 375 -10.89 19.17 13.72
C PRO A 375 -12.29 19.25 14.34
N ASN A 376 -12.39 19.08 15.66
CA ASN A 376 -13.66 18.92 16.38
C ASN A 376 -13.91 20.12 17.31
N ILE A 377 -14.09 21.30 16.73
CA ILE A 377 -14.50 22.49 17.47
C ILE A 377 -16.02 22.60 17.42
N ILE A 378 -16.68 22.46 18.56
CA ILE A 378 -18.13 22.64 18.68
C ILE A 378 -18.37 24.01 19.34
N THR A 379 -19.17 24.85 18.68
CA THR A 379 -19.55 26.15 19.23
C THR A 379 -20.68 26.02 20.25
N ASP A 380 -20.75 26.96 21.19
CA ASP A 380 -21.90 27.12 22.08
C ASP A 380 -23.15 27.64 21.33
N ALA A 381 -24.25 27.82 22.07
CA ALA A 381 -25.52 28.30 21.52
C ALA A 381 -25.42 29.72 20.91
N GLU A 382 -24.43 30.49 21.34
CA GLU A 382 -24.10 31.82 20.83
C GLU A 382 -23.12 31.80 19.65
N GLY A 383 -22.71 30.61 19.18
CA GLY A 383 -21.79 30.44 18.05
C GLY A 383 -20.33 30.69 18.39
N LYS A 384 -19.94 30.64 19.67
CA LYS A 384 -18.57 30.89 20.14
C LYS A 384 -17.87 29.59 20.54
N ALA A 385 -16.56 29.55 20.31
CA ALA A 385 -15.69 28.50 20.81
C ALA A 385 -14.37 29.11 21.29
N THR A 386 -13.79 28.51 22.31
CA THR A 386 -12.48 28.93 22.84
C THR A 386 -11.45 27.83 22.57
N ILE A 387 -10.35 28.21 21.93
CA ILE A 387 -9.21 27.34 21.68
C ILE A 387 -7.95 27.92 22.35
N SER A 388 -7.00 27.07 22.69
CA SER A 388 -5.73 27.48 23.28
C SER A 388 -4.59 26.66 22.69
N PHE A 389 -3.46 27.28 22.41
CA PHE A 389 -2.27 26.64 21.86
C PHE A 389 -1.01 27.37 22.32
N TYR A 390 0.12 26.67 22.26
CA TYR A 390 1.44 27.25 22.48
C TYR A 390 2.03 27.69 21.14
N ALA A 391 2.66 28.86 21.09
CA ALA A 391 3.38 29.31 19.90
C ALA A 391 4.74 28.60 19.78
N ALA A 392 5.33 28.63 18.58
CA ALA A 392 6.70 28.18 18.35
C ALA A 392 7.71 29.27 18.78
N ASP A 393 9.00 28.91 18.86
CA ASP A 393 10.06 29.81 19.34
C ASP A 393 10.40 30.95 18.36
N LEU A 394 9.94 30.82 17.11
CA LEU A 394 10.10 31.83 16.08
C LEU A 394 9.06 32.95 16.25
N PRO A 395 9.48 34.19 16.60
CA PRO A 395 8.59 35.34 16.54
C PRO A 395 8.22 35.64 15.09
N GLY A 396 7.00 36.10 14.85
CA GLY A 396 6.51 36.38 13.51
C GLY A 396 4.98 36.36 13.40
N TYR A 397 4.49 36.32 12.17
CA TYR A 397 3.06 36.28 11.88
C TYR A 397 2.57 34.85 11.69
N TYR A 398 1.60 34.46 12.52
CA TYR A 398 0.97 33.15 12.48
C TYR A 398 -0.38 33.30 11.79
N SER A 399 -0.68 32.39 10.86
CA SER A 399 -2.00 32.34 10.21
C SER A 399 -2.90 31.36 10.97
N ILE A 400 -4.07 31.83 11.39
CA ILE A 400 -5.17 31.01 11.86
C ILE A 400 -6.12 30.82 10.69
N VAL A 401 -6.43 29.58 10.36
CA VAL A 401 -7.44 29.19 9.37
C VAL A 401 -8.48 28.35 10.10
N LEU A 402 -9.74 28.72 9.96
CA LEU A 402 -10.87 28.01 10.53
C LEU A 402 -11.86 27.70 9.41
N GLU A 403 -12.21 26.44 9.26
CA GLU A 403 -13.14 25.93 8.26
C GLU A 403 -14.17 25.07 8.98
N GLY A 404 -15.43 25.14 8.57
CA GLY A 404 -16.49 24.38 9.23
C GLY A 404 -17.80 24.40 8.47
N THR A 405 -18.76 23.66 9.02
CA THR A 405 -20.12 23.56 8.51
C THR A 405 -21.12 23.63 9.67
N ASP A 406 -22.32 24.12 9.40
CA ASP A 406 -23.45 24.02 10.34
C ASP A 406 -24.32 22.79 10.07
N MET A 407 -25.30 22.53 10.94
CA MET A 407 -26.18 21.37 10.82
C MET A 407 -27.19 21.48 9.66
N ASN A 408 -27.26 22.63 8.98
CA ASN A 408 -28.12 22.86 7.82
C ASN A 408 -27.34 22.76 6.50
N GLY A 409 -26.06 22.37 6.54
CA GLY A 409 -25.20 22.26 5.36
C GLY A 409 -24.59 23.59 4.92
N GLY A 410 -24.73 24.66 5.70
CA GLY A 410 -23.98 25.90 5.50
C GLY A 410 -22.48 25.65 5.71
N ILE A 411 -21.64 26.36 4.95
CA ILE A 411 -20.17 26.28 5.05
C ILE A 411 -19.59 27.63 5.44
N GLY A 412 -18.50 27.62 6.20
CA GLY A 412 -17.81 28.84 6.63
C GLY A 412 -16.30 28.68 6.62
N MET A 413 -15.60 29.75 6.21
CA MET A 413 -14.15 29.86 6.30
C MET A 413 -13.77 31.22 6.89
N GLY A 414 -12.86 31.23 7.86
CA GLY A 414 -12.26 32.41 8.44
C GLY A 414 -10.74 32.32 8.46
N ARG A 415 -10.06 33.40 8.07
CA ARG A 415 -8.61 33.52 8.19
C ARG A 415 -8.25 34.76 9.00
N LYS A 416 -7.34 34.60 9.96
CA LYS A 416 -6.80 35.69 10.77
C LYS A 416 -5.29 35.55 10.86
N LYS A 417 -4.58 36.68 10.95
CA LYS A 417 -3.16 36.70 11.32
C LYS A 417 -3.02 37.20 12.74
N ILE A 418 -2.13 36.59 13.49
CA ILE A 418 -1.70 37.07 14.81
C ILE A 418 -0.19 37.28 14.77
N GLU A 419 0.29 38.26 15.52
CA GLU A 419 1.71 38.51 15.69
C GLU A 419 2.16 37.90 17.02
N VAL A 420 3.16 37.02 16.96
CA VAL A 420 3.82 36.46 18.13
C VAL A 420 5.14 37.17 18.30
N ARG A 421 5.30 37.81 19.46
CA ARG A 421 6.52 38.52 19.86
C ARG A 421 7.20 37.74 21.00
N LYS A 422 8.53 37.87 21.09
CA LYS A 422 9.32 37.31 22.19
C LYS A 422 9.08 38.04 23.50
#